data_AF-A0A2T2P963-F1
#
_entry.id   AF-A0A2T2P963-F1
#
_cell.length_a   1.000
_cell.length_b   1.000
_cell.length_c   1.000
_cell.angle_alpha   90.00
_cell.angle_beta   90.00
_cell.angle_gamma   90.00
#
_symmetry.space_group_name_H-M   'P 1'
#
loop_
_entity.id
_entity.type
_entity.pdbx_description
1 polymer ?
#
loop_
_entity_poly.entity_id
_entity_poly.type
_entity_poly.pdbx_seq_one_letter_code
_entity_poly.pdbx_strand_id
1 'polypeptide(L)'
;MARPIPQCVDTVIIGNGPSALILSYILHGHIPYYVGGHHDGILDAKLSKNPSLLNLTPDLSAHFLSSLRYSTQALPVNTLLDTLIRPNADTEINPTSCIEWRYEPERAISHVAIGETSQPGGQWADDPGSASANIGALSYAEQLSLPGYSYAEHVARSKEGECDFVRPTKTEMASYLKAYPHAVGISDAIHTATRVDNVYRAMDGFVVGSLGVRCKHLVLASGIFGVTIPPPPSLAPVARLNSAEEPLLVIGSGFSAADVIISAPETRKVIHIYQWAPGTRPSPLRGCHHTAYPEYAAVYRQMKLAAIASTKQSLAAGKSPLLRRKSNAYHSSRRDWSLYEGLPNAEVLHVSSSEGGSKQATVTIRLTSGDVVTRAVGGLEYVVGRRGSLDYLAQDLRAQVLGTDPNDDAAQPTLISGRTLRPKAEASLEVAKNVFIIGSLAGDSLIRHAVGGCVFAAGRILGTIPTLYSPDSLSPASTPRSASPSRQSDATSDTSSPSQPASSDGPAMLANGHWDLHVDRRMLARAVEFASAENRYWVGSGWWAGGLGPRRSDA
;
A
#
# COMPACT_ATOMS: atom_id res chain seq x y z
N MET A 1 -33.51 -7.85 7.05
CA MET A 1 -33.09 -9.26 7.10
C MET A 1 -31.89 -9.42 6.18
N ALA A 2 -30.81 -10.05 6.63
CA ALA A 2 -29.65 -10.30 5.76
C ALA A 2 -30.06 -11.26 4.63
N ARG A 3 -29.71 -10.92 3.38
CA ARG A 3 -30.00 -11.79 2.24
C ARG A 3 -29.15 -13.06 2.34
N PRO A 4 -29.72 -14.26 2.06
CA PRO A 4 -28.94 -15.49 2.07
C PRO A 4 -27.87 -15.44 0.98
N ILE A 5 -26.67 -15.92 1.31
CA ILE A 5 -25.58 -16.04 0.35
C ILE A 5 -25.92 -17.21 -0.59
N PRO A 6 -25.82 -17.05 -1.92
CA PRO A 6 -26.08 -18.14 -2.86
C PRO A 6 -25.10 -19.30 -2.65
N GLN A 7 -25.57 -20.55 -2.78
CA GLN A 7 -24.73 -21.73 -2.62
C GLN A 7 -23.72 -21.92 -3.77
N CYS A 8 -24.07 -21.47 -4.97
CA CYS A 8 -23.22 -21.55 -6.15
C CYS A 8 -23.23 -20.20 -6.87
N VAL A 9 -22.04 -19.68 -7.16
CA VAL A 9 -21.82 -18.47 -7.95
C VAL A 9 -20.66 -18.70 -8.90
N ASP A 10 -20.45 -17.83 -9.88
CA ASP A 10 -19.28 -17.95 -10.74
C ASP A 10 -18.02 -17.46 -10.00
N THR A 11 -18.10 -16.30 -9.35
CA THR A 11 -16.95 -15.64 -8.70
C THR A 11 -17.23 -15.30 -7.24
N VAL A 12 -16.27 -15.59 -6.35
CA VAL A 12 -16.28 -15.08 -4.97
C VAL A 12 -15.14 -14.07 -4.80
N ILE A 13 -15.47 -12.90 -4.27
CA ILE A 13 -14.52 -11.86 -3.88
C ILE A 13 -14.44 -11.86 -2.34
N ILE A 14 -13.27 -12.15 -1.78
CA ILE A 14 -13.03 -12.13 -0.34
C ILE A 14 -12.54 -10.74 0.03
N GLY A 15 -13.40 -9.96 0.69
CA GLY A 15 -13.23 -8.56 1.03
C GLY A 15 -14.41 -7.72 0.53
N ASN A 16 -14.67 -6.61 1.21
CA ASN A 16 -15.72 -5.64 0.86
C ASN A 16 -15.18 -4.19 0.85
N GLY A 17 -13.87 -4.04 0.65
CA GLY A 17 -13.20 -2.75 0.48
C GLY A 17 -13.35 -2.16 -0.92
N PRO A 18 -12.76 -0.98 -1.18
CA PRO A 18 -12.89 -0.26 -2.45
C PRO A 18 -12.63 -1.12 -3.69
N SER A 19 -11.57 -1.93 -3.70
CA SER A 19 -11.25 -2.82 -4.83
C SER A 19 -12.32 -3.90 -5.06
N ALA A 20 -12.88 -4.46 -3.98
CA ALA A 20 -13.97 -5.44 -4.11
C ALA A 20 -15.25 -4.79 -4.66
N LEU A 21 -15.53 -3.55 -4.26
CA LEU A 21 -16.66 -2.77 -4.78
C LEU A 21 -16.48 -2.43 -6.27
N ILE A 22 -15.28 -2.00 -6.67
CA ILE A 22 -14.96 -1.73 -8.08
C ILE A 22 -15.11 -3.00 -8.92
N LEU A 23 -14.53 -4.12 -8.49
CA LEU A 23 -14.67 -5.37 -9.24
C LEU A 23 -16.13 -5.83 -9.31
N SER A 24 -16.88 -5.73 -8.21
CA SER A 24 -18.31 -6.07 -8.21
C SER A 24 -19.11 -5.19 -9.16
N TYR A 25 -18.79 -3.89 -9.28
CA TYR A 25 -19.37 -2.99 -10.27
C TYR A 25 -19.13 -3.47 -11.71
N ILE A 26 -17.89 -3.88 -12.02
CA ILE A 26 -17.56 -4.43 -13.35
C ILE A 26 -18.31 -5.74 -13.61
N LEU A 27 -18.31 -6.66 -12.64
CA LEU A 27 -18.96 -7.96 -12.77
C LEU A 27 -20.50 -7.87 -12.77
N HIS A 28 -21.08 -6.73 -12.38
CA HIS A 28 -22.49 -6.40 -12.59
C HIS A 28 -22.82 -5.94 -14.01
N GLY A 29 -21.82 -5.91 -14.91
CA GLY A 29 -22.01 -5.53 -16.31
C GLY A 29 -21.62 -4.08 -16.60
N HIS A 30 -21.02 -3.33 -15.67
CA HIS A 30 -20.52 -1.99 -15.98
C HIS A 30 -19.11 -2.04 -16.57
N ILE A 31 -19.03 -2.02 -17.89
CA ILE A 31 -17.81 -2.26 -18.64
C ILE A 31 -17.09 -0.94 -18.98
N PRO A 32 -15.77 -0.84 -18.70
CA PRO A 32 -14.99 0.33 -19.07
C PRO A 32 -14.59 0.31 -20.55
N TYR A 33 -14.86 1.41 -21.24
CA TYR A 33 -14.43 1.68 -22.61
C TYR A 33 -13.60 2.95 -22.70
N TYR A 34 -12.55 2.90 -23.51
CA TYR A 34 -11.80 4.09 -23.89
C TYR A 34 -12.61 4.95 -24.86
N VAL A 35 -12.65 6.26 -24.62
CA VAL A 35 -13.37 7.24 -25.48
C VAL A 35 -12.49 8.28 -26.14
N GLY A 36 -11.16 8.14 -26.05
CA GLY A 36 -10.21 9.05 -26.68
C GLY A 36 -9.74 10.20 -25.78
N GLY A 37 -8.82 11.00 -26.32
CA GLY A 37 -8.40 12.26 -25.70
C GLY A 37 -7.27 12.09 -24.69
N HIS A 38 -6.53 10.98 -24.73
CA HIS A 38 -5.39 10.80 -23.84
C HIS A 38 -4.19 11.57 -24.40
N HIS A 39 -3.50 12.34 -23.55
CA HIS A 39 -2.40 13.21 -23.96
C HIS A 39 -1.16 12.46 -24.49
N ASP A 40 -1.02 11.17 -24.14
CA ASP A 40 -0.02 10.29 -24.73
C ASP A 40 -0.53 9.69 -26.05
N GLY A 41 -0.03 10.22 -27.17
CA GLY A 41 -0.44 9.80 -28.51
C GLY A 41 -0.12 8.35 -28.86
N ILE A 42 0.87 7.71 -28.20
CA ILE A 42 1.14 6.28 -28.40
C ILE A 42 0.02 5.47 -27.75
N LEU A 43 -0.35 5.82 -26.52
CA LEU A 43 -1.41 5.14 -25.79
C LEU A 43 -2.78 5.37 -26.44
N ASP A 44 -3.07 6.62 -26.82
CA ASP A 44 -4.31 7.02 -27.51
C ASP A 44 -4.49 6.23 -28.82
N ALA A 45 -3.42 6.12 -29.63
CA ALA A 45 -3.47 5.34 -30.87
C ALA A 45 -3.67 3.82 -30.66
N LYS A 46 -3.14 3.24 -29.57
CA LYS A 46 -3.34 1.83 -29.23
C LYS A 46 -4.77 1.57 -28.78
N LEU A 47 -5.28 2.37 -27.85
CA LEU A 47 -6.62 2.21 -27.27
C LEU A 47 -7.73 2.59 -28.25
N SER A 48 -7.49 3.53 -29.16
CA SER A 48 -8.44 3.84 -30.23
C SER A 48 -8.69 2.66 -31.17
N LYS A 49 -7.71 1.76 -31.34
CA LYS A 49 -7.87 0.54 -32.15
C LYS A 49 -8.64 -0.56 -31.42
N ASN A 50 -8.49 -0.65 -30.09
CA ASN A 50 -9.24 -1.58 -29.26
C ASN A 50 -9.78 -0.85 -28.02
N PRO A 51 -10.99 -0.26 -28.13
CA PRO A 51 -11.53 0.59 -27.06
C PRO A 51 -11.96 -0.17 -25.81
N SER A 52 -12.18 -1.48 -25.87
CA SER A 52 -12.61 -2.26 -24.72
C SER A 52 -11.46 -2.42 -23.73
N LEU A 53 -11.59 -1.85 -22.54
CA LEU A 53 -10.54 -1.90 -21.52
C LEU A 53 -10.51 -3.24 -20.78
N LEU A 54 -11.41 -4.19 -21.06
CA LEU A 54 -11.31 -5.55 -20.54
C LEU A 54 -10.26 -6.41 -21.25
N ASN A 55 -9.72 -5.97 -22.38
CA ASN A 55 -8.64 -6.65 -23.08
C ASN A 55 -7.30 -5.93 -22.87
N LEU A 56 -6.85 -5.89 -21.61
CA LEU A 56 -5.57 -5.26 -21.28
C LEU A 56 -4.40 -6.14 -21.70
N THR A 57 -3.51 -5.59 -22.52
CA THR A 57 -2.31 -6.26 -23.00
C THR A 57 -1.05 -5.58 -22.48
N PRO A 58 0.06 -6.31 -22.25
CA PRO A 58 1.30 -5.74 -21.73
C PRO A 58 1.89 -4.61 -22.58
N ASP A 59 1.62 -4.60 -23.89
CA ASP A 59 2.14 -3.57 -24.80
C ASP A 59 1.55 -2.19 -24.54
N LEU A 60 0.36 -2.07 -23.91
CA LEU A 60 -0.26 -0.78 -23.58
C LEU A 60 0.63 0.05 -22.65
N SER A 61 1.34 -0.59 -21.73
CA SER A 61 2.20 0.07 -20.73
C SER A 61 3.70 -0.09 -21.00
N ALA A 62 4.10 -0.71 -22.11
CA ALA A 62 5.51 -1.07 -22.35
C ALA A 62 6.46 0.16 -22.39
N HIS A 63 5.98 1.32 -22.83
CA HIS A 63 6.77 2.55 -22.91
C HIS A 63 6.76 3.39 -21.62
N PHE A 64 6.03 2.98 -20.58
CA PHE A 64 5.85 3.78 -19.36
C PHE A 64 7.17 4.05 -18.65
N LEU A 65 8.07 3.04 -18.59
CA LEU A 65 9.38 3.18 -17.95
C LEU A 65 10.30 4.19 -18.66
N SER A 66 10.03 4.50 -19.93
CA SER A 66 10.78 5.47 -20.72
C SER A 66 10.21 6.90 -20.60
N SER A 67 9.16 7.11 -19.81
CA SER A 67 8.46 8.38 -19.68
C SER A 67 8.36 8.81 -18.22
N LEU A 68 8.69 10.08 -17.95
CA LEU A 68 8.58 10.70 -16.63
C LEU A 68 7.12 10.99 -16.21
N ARG A 69 6.14 10.74 -17.10
CA ARG A 69 4.72 10.98 -16.84
C ARG A 69 4.05 9.85 -16.06
N TYR A 70 4.63 8.66 -16.09
CA TYR A 70 4.03 7.48 -15.49
C TYR A 70 4.75 7.11 -14.19
N SER A 71 3.97 6.76 -13.17
CA SER A 71 4.52 6.27 -11.91
C SER A 71 5.20 4.93 -12.11
N THR A 72 6.41 4.80 -11.58
CA THR A 72 7.15 3.54 -11.49
C THR A 72 6.92 2.80 -10.16
N GLN A 73 6.10 3.37 -9.28
CA GLN A 73 5.85 2.81 -7.94
C GLN A 73 4.64 1.87 -7.91
N ALA A 74 3.64 2.12 -8.77
CA ALA A 74 2.47 1.27 -8.94
C ALA A 74 2.68 0.23 -10.04
N LEU A 75 1.87 -0.82 -10.05
CA LEU A 75 1.85 -1.78 -11.15
C LEU A 75 1.49 -1.07 -12.45
N PRO A 76 2.09 -1.44 -13.60
CA PRO A 76 1.83 -0.77 -14.88
C PRO A 76 0.35 -0.70 -15.26
N VAL A 77 -0.42 -1.76 -14.94
CA VAL A 77 -1.88 -1.80 -15.16
C VAL A 77 -2.64 -0.80 -14.31
N ASN A 78 -2.19 -0.58 -13.07
CA ASN A 78 -2.81 0.39 -12.16
C ASN A 78 -2.46 1.82 -12.59
N THR A 79 -1.20 2.06 -12.97
CA THR A 79 -0.77 3.33 -13.55
C THR A 79 -1.55 3.64 -14.84
N LEU A 80 -1.75 2.64 -15.72
CA LEU A 80 -2.50 2.80 -16.96
C LEU A 80 -3.93 3.28 -16.70
N LEU A 81 -4.67 2.59 -15.84
CA LEU A 81 -6.07 2.96 -15.56
C LEU A 81 -6.16 4.27 -14.77
N ASP A 82 -5.23 4.55 -13.85
CA ASP A 82 -5.16 5.84 -13.14
C ASP A 82 -5.04 7.02 -14.12
N THR A 83 -4.14 6.93 -15.11
CA THR A 83 -3.95 7.99 -16.11
C THR A 83 -5.08 8.09 -17.13
N LEU A 84 -5.85 7.02 -17.35
CA LEU A 84 -7.04 7.06 -18.20
C LEU A 84 -8.26 7.63 -17.46
N ILE A 85 -8.44 7.27 -16.18
CA ILE A 85 -9.56 7.76 -15.38
C ILE A 85 -9.40 9.26 -15.13
N ARG A 86 -8.17 9.70 -14.82
CA ARG A 86 -7.85 11.10 -14.58
C ARG A 86 -6.53 11.48 -15.27
N PRO A 87 -6.55 11.79 -16.57
CA PRO A 87 -5.35 12.22 -17.27
C PRO A 87 -4.81 13.49 -16.62
N ASN A 88 -3.49 13.57 -16.40
CA ASN A 88 -2.84 14.75 -15.79
C ASN A 88 -3.39 15.18 -14.42
N ALA A 89 -3.94 14.25 -13.61
CA ALA A 89 -4.53 14.55 -12.30
C ALA A 89 -3.62 15.33 -11.32
N ASP A 90 -2.30 15.24 -11.50
CA ASP A 90 -1.32 15.95 -10.67
C ASP A 90 -1.10 17.42 -11.09
N THR A 91 -1.59 17.82 -12.28
CA THR A 91 -1.37 19.16 -12.84
C THR A 91 -2.67 19.87 -13.25
N GLU A 92 -3.76 19.13 -13.41
CA GLU A 92 -5.05 19.64 -13.86
C GLU A 92 -6.14 19.37 -12.81
N ILE A 93 -7.03 20.34 -12.66
CA ILE A 93 -8.22 20.23 -11.80
C ILE A 93 -9.31 19.58 -12.61
N ASN A 94 -9.93 18.52 -12.06
CA ASN A 94 -11.06 17.82 -12.67
C ASN A 94 -10.87 17.49 -14.16
N PRO A 95 -9.79 16.80 -14.53
CA PRO A 95 -9.55 16.42 -15.91
C PRO A 95 -10.66 15.50 -16.41
N THR A 96 -11.09 15.70 -17.65
CA THR A 96 -12.08 14.84 -18.31
C THR A 96 -11.53 13.42 -18.40
N SER A 97 -12.32 12.45 -17.95
CA SER A 97 -11.95 11.04 -18.03
C SER A 97 -11.85 10.58 -19.49
N CYS A 98 -10.86 9.75 -19.80
CA CYS A 98 -10.78 9.05 -21.08
C CYS A 98 -11.57 7.74 -21.08
N ILE A 99 -12.32 7.44 -20.01
CA ILE A 99 -13.10 6.22 -19.85
C ILE A 99 -14.60 6.54 -19.74
N GLU A 100 -15.40 5.78 -20.46
CA GLU A 100 -16.84 5.68 -20.29
C GLU A 100 -17.20 4.31 -19.70
N TRP A 101 -18.10 4.29 -18.72
CA TRP A 101 -18.62 3.06 -18.13
C TRP A 101 -19.98 2.74 -18.74
N ARG A 102 -20.07 1.67 -19.52
CA ARG A 102 -21.30 1.24 -20.21
C ARG A 102 -21.93 0.07 -19.49
N TYR A 103 -23.24 0.12 -19.29
CA TYR A 103 -23.98 -0.98 -18.66
C TYR A 103 -24.40 -2.01 -19.72
N GLU A 104 -23.81 -3.21 -19.64
CA GLU A 104 -23.97 -4.38 -20.52
C GLU A 104 -24.39 -5.59 -19.67
N PRO A 105 -25.68 -5.71 -19.28
CA PRO A 105 -26.15 -6.74 -18.34
C PRO A 105 -25.94 -8.18 -18.85
N GLU A 106 -25.88 -8.39 -20.16
CA GLU A 106 -25.57 -9.68 -20.78
C GLU A 106 -24.14 -10.16 -20.50
N ARG A 107 -23.27 -9.26 -20.04
CA ARG A 107 -21.90 -9.57 -19.61
C ARG A 107 -21.76 -9.66 -18.10
N ALA A 108 -22.85 -9.54 -17.34
CA ALA A 108 -22.81 -9.71 -15.90
C ALA A 108 -22.43 -11.16 -15.55
N ILE A 109 -21.61 -11.28 -14.50
CA ILE A 109 -21.15 -12.55 -13.96
C ILE A 109 -21.78 -12.74 -12.59
N SER A 110 -22.35 -13.91 -12.30
CA SER A 110 -22.86 -14.21 -10.97
C SER A 110 -21.73 -14.18 -9.95
N HIS A 111 -21.79 -13.27 -8.97
CA HIS A 111 -20.73 -13.12 -7.99
C HIS A 111 -21.24 -12.66 -6.63
N VAL A 112 -20.39 -12.80 -5.62
CA VAL A 112 -20.57 -12.20 -4.29
C VAL A 112 -19.27 -11.60 -3.80
N ALA A 113 -19.35 -10.46 -3.11
CA ALA A 113 -18.25 -9.87 -2.35
C ALA A 113 -18.55 -9.97 -0.85
N ILE A 114 -17.69 -10.66 -0.11
CA ILE A 114 -17.94 -11.05 1.28
C ILE A 114 -16.86 -10.44 2.16
N GLY A 115 -17.24 -9.62 3.14
CA GLY A 115 -16.30 -9.02 4.08
C GLY A 115 -16.79 -9.04 5.52
N GLU A 116 -15.82 -9.07 6.44
CA GLU A 116 -16.05 -9.15 7.89
C GLU A 116 -16.54 -7.82 8.49
N THR A 117 -16.24 -6.68 7.87
CA THR A 117 -16.66 -5.38 8.37
C THR A 117 -18.18 -5.23 8.31
N SER A 118 -18.75 -4.48 9.26
CA SER A 118 -20.21 -4.34 9.40
C SER A 118 -20.90 -3.66 8.21
N GLN A 119 -20.16 -2.85 7.47
CA GLN A 119 -20.61 -2.11 6.30
C GLN A 119 -19.54 -2.13 5.19
N PRO A 120 -19.92 -1.83 3.93
CA PRO A 120 -18.97 -1.75 2.82
C PRO A 120 -17.90 -0.68 3.06
N GLY A 121 -16.70 -0.90 2.50
CA GLY A 121 -15.57 0.02 2.60
C GLY A 121 -14.31 -0.60 3.21
N GLY A 122 -14.37 -1.86 3.68
CA GLY A 122 -13.22 -2.54 4.28
C GLY A 122 -12.68 -1.74 5.46
N GLN A 123 -11.36 -1.52 5.52
CA GLN A 123 -10.73 -0.81 6.64
C GLN A 123 -11.28 0.62 6.88
N TRP A 124 -11.91 1.26 5.88
CA TRP A 124 -12.57 2.55 6.08
C TRP A 124 -13.78 2.45 7.01
N ALA A 125 -14.44 1.30 7.03
CA ALA A 125 -15.57 1.00 7.89
C ALA A 125 -15.18 0.60 9.32
N ASP A 126 -13.90 0.30 9.58
CA ASP A 126 -13.41 -0.10 10.90
C ASP A 126 -13.35 1.08 11.87
N ASP A 127 -13.48 0.77 13.16
CA ASP A 127 -13.27 1.73 14.25
C ASP A 127 -11.86 2.36 14.16
N PRO A 128 -11.73 3.71 14.12
CA PRO A 128 -10.43 4.36 14.16
C PRO A 128 -9.65 4.15 15.47
N GLY A 129 -10.26 3.58 16.51
CA GLY A 129 -9.64 3.40 17.83
C GLY A 129 -9.39 4.76 18.47
N SER A 130 -8.17 5.02 18.92
CA SER A 130 -7.81 6.27 19.60
C SER A 130 -7.53 7.46 18.67
N ALA A 131 -7.50 7.23 17.35
CA ALA A 131 -7.43 8.31 16.37
C ALA A 131 -8.83 8.90 16.13
N SER A 132 -8.91 10.20 15.89
CA SER A 132 -10.15 10.89 15.57
C SER A 132 -10.67 10.46 14.20
N ALA A 133 -11.96 10.11 14.14
CA ALA A 133 -12.66 9.80 12.89
C ALA A 133 -12.75 11.02 11.93
N ASN A 134 -12.40 12.22 12.43
CA ASN A 134 -12.39 13.48 11.68
C ASN A 134 -11.03 13.81 11.05
N ILE A 135 -10.06 12.89 11.09
CA ILE A 135 -8.81 13.06 10.36
C ILE A 135 -9.09 12.93 8.86
N GLY A 136 -8.56 13.90 8.10
CA GLY A 136 -8.62 13.92 6.64
C GLY A 136 -7.79 12.79 6.02
N ALA A 137 -8.31 12.20 4.96
CA ALA A 137 -7.61 11.24 4.14
C ALA A 137 -6.28 11.82 3.60
N LEU A 138 -5.39 10.92 3.17
CA LEU A 138 -4.15 11.31 2.50
C LEU A 138 -4.39 11.73 1.03
N SER A 139 -5.45 11.24 0.41
CA SER A 139 -5.78 11.56 -0.98
C SER A 139 -6.93 12.56 -1.03
N TYR A 140 -6.97 13.36 -2.10
CA TYR A 140 -8.10 14.23 -2.38
C TYR A 140 -9.33 13.43 -2.79
N ALA A 141 -10.52 14.00 -2.58
CA ALA A 141 -11.83 13.38 -2.80
C ALA A 141 -11.97 12.72 -4.18
N GLU A 142 -11.47 13.37 -5.22
CA GLU A 142 -11.57 12.90 -6.59
C GLU A 142 -10.64 11.69 -6.84
N GLN A 143 -9.58 11.50 -6.04
CA GLN A 143 -8.70 10.32 -6.11
C GLN A 143 -9.29 9.11 -5.35
N LEU A 144 -10.32 9.36 -4.55
CA LEU A 144 -11.01 8.35 -3.75
C LEU A 144 -12.34 7.91 -4.37
N SER A 145 -12.75 8.56 -5.47
CA SER A 145 -13.99 8.27 -6.17
C SER A 145 -13.94 6.92 -6.88
N LEU A 146 -15.02 6.16 -6.74
CA LEU A 146 -15.25 4.88 -7.41
C LEU A 146 -16.04 5.07 -8.72
N PRO A 147 -15.88 4.18 -9.69
CA PRO A 147 -16.61 4.21 -10.96
C PRO A 147 -18.14 4.29 -10.81
N GLY A 148 -18.80 5.06 -11.69
CA GLY A 148 -20.26 5.14 -11.76
C GLY A 148 -20.94 5.96 -10.66
N TYR A 149 -20.23 6.32 -9.58
CA TYR A 149 -20.74 7.22 -8.55
C TYR A 149 -19.58 7.88 -7.81
N SER A 150 -19.26 9.11 -8.16
CA SER A 150 -18.15 9.88 -7.60
C SER A 150 -18.43 10.39 -6.18
N TYR A 151 -17.36 10.75 -5.48
CA TYR A 151 -17.48 11.39 -4.16
C TYR A 151 -18.17 12.76 -4.27
N ALA A 152 -17.90 13.53 -5.34
CA ALA A 152 -18.54 14.83 -5.57
C ALA A 152 -20.06 14.69 -5.71
N GLU A 153 -20.54 13.69 -6.45
CA GLU A 153 -21.97 13.37 -6.55
C GLU A 153 -22.58 12.95 -5.20
N HIS A 154 -21.80 12.29 -4.33
CA HIS A 154 -22.23 11.94 -2.99
C HIS A 154 -22.41 13.14 -2.08
N VAL A 155 -21.45 14.06 -2.09
CA VAL A 155 -21.54 15.31 -1.33
C VAL A 155 -22.69 16.15 -1.85
N ALA A 156 -22.84 16.34 -3.17
CA ALA A 156 -23.91 17.14 -3.76
C ALA A 156 -25.33 16.67 -3.38
N ARG A 157 -25.52 15.37 -3.07
CA ARG A 157 -26.79 14.84 -2.58
C ARG A 157 -27.07 15.15 -1.10
N SER A 158 -26.05 15.49 -0.32
CA SER A 158 -26.14 15.65 1.13
C SER A 158 -25.85 17.07 1.62
N LYS A 159 -25.08 17.86 0.87
CA LYS A 159 -24.69 19.25 1.17
C LYS A 159 -24.42 20.00 -0.14
N GLU A 160 -24.64 21.32 -0.14
CA GLU A 160 -24.07 22.21 -1.17
C GLU A 160 -22.61 22.54 -0.79
N GLY A 161 -21.65 22.26 -1.68
CA GLY A 161 -20.25 22.58 -1.43
C GLY A 161 -19.30 22.14 -2.56
N GLU A 162 -18.22 22.90 -2.73
CA GLU A 162 -17.12 22.59 -3.65
C GLU A 162 -16.29 21.40 -3.10
N CYS A 163 -15.96 20.44 -3.95
CA CYS A 163 -15.20 19.23 -3.56
C CYS A 163 -13.73 19.29 -3.99
N ASP A 164 -13.32 20.35 -4.68
CA ASP A 164 -12.00 20.48 -5.27
C ASP A 164 -10.92 20.59 -4.19
N PHE A 165 -9.92 19.71 -4.26
CA PHE A 165 -8.81 19.64 -3.30
C PHE A 165 -9.25 19.37 -1.85
N VAL A 166 -10.44 18.81 -1.66
CA VAL A 166 -10.93 18.41 -0.34
C VAL A 166 -10.33 17.06 0.03
N ARG A 167 -9.77 16.95 1.24
CA ARG A 167 -9.39 15.66 1.84
C ARG A 167 -10.53 15.21 2.76
N PRO A 168 -11.40 14.28 2.31
CA PRO A 168 -12.54 13.88 3.11
C PRO A 168 -12.07 13.21 4.40
N THR A 169 -12.81 13.41 5.49
CA THR A 169 -12.53 12.71 6.73
C THR A 169 -12.74 11.20 6.57
N LYS A 170 -12.15 10.39 7.45
CA LYS A 170 -12.41 8.94 7.48
C LYS A 170 -13.92 8.65 7.57
N THR A 171 -14.66 9.40 8.37
CA THR A 171 -16.11 9.25 8.53
C THR A 171 -16.86 9.53 7.24
N GLU A 172 -16.53 10.62 6.55
CA GLU A 172 -17.17 10.98 5.28
C GLU A 172 -16.85 9.96 4.19
N MET A 173 -15.61 9.49 4.13
CA MET A 173 -15.21 8.45 3.18
C MET A 173 -15.92 7.12 3.47
N ALA A 174 -16.06 6.73 4.74
CA ALA A 174 -16.81 5.54 5.14
C ALA A 174 -18.30 5.66 4.77
N SER A 175 -18.89 6.84 4.95
CA SER A 175 -20.27 7.13 4.53
C SER A 175 -20.46 6.97 3.02
N TYR A 176 -19.53 7.51 2.23
CA TYR A 176 -19.54 7.37 0.78
C TYR A 176 -19.44 5.90 0.34
N LEU A 177 -18.47 5.14 0.86
CA LEU A 177 -18.28 3.72 0.50
C LEU A 177 -19.46 2.86 0.94
N LYS A 178 -20.09 3.18 2.07
CA LYS A 178 -21.33 2.53 2.51
C LYS A 178 -22.48 2.75 1.53
N ALA A 179 -22.62 3.98 1.02
CA ALA A 179 -23.69 4.35 0.10
C ALA A 179 -23.46 3.82 -1.33
N TYR A 180 -22.19 3.60 -1.71
CA TYR A 180 -21.80 3.23 -3.07
C TYR A 180 -22.56 2.03 -3.64
N PRO A 181 -22.64 0.86 -2.97
CA PRO A 181 -23.34 -0.31 -3.53
C PRO A 181 -24.80 -0.06 -3.87
N HIS A 182 -25.49 0.81 -3.12
CA HIS A 182 -26.87 1.17 -3.41
C HIS A 182 -26.94 2.17 -4.56
N ALA A 183 -26.02 3.15 -4.58
CA ALA A 183 -25.98 4.19 -5.60
C ALA A 183 -25.75 3.64 -7.01
N VAL A 184 -24.93 2.59 -7.14
CA VAL A 184 -24.61 1.95 -8.44
C VAL A 184 -25.35 0.63 -8.68
N GLY A 185 -26.28 0.24 -7.80
CA GLY A 185 -27.16 -0.91 -8.04
C GLY A 185 -26.52 -2.31 -7.90
N ILE A 186 -25.48 -2.46 -7.06
CA ILE A 186 -24.75 -3.72 -6.85
C ILE A 186 -24.95 -4.33 -5.45
N SER A 187 -25.88 -3.78 -4.67
CA SER A 187 -26.06 -4.13 -3.25
C SER A 187 -26.41 -5.59 -3.01
N ASP A 188 -26.99 -6.26 -4.00
CA ASP A 188 -27.39 -7.66 -3.92
C ASP A 188 -26.22 -8.65 -3.90
N ALA A 189 -25.03 -8.25 -4.36
CA ALA A 189 -23.82 -9.08 -4.28
C ALA A 189 -22.93 -8.77 -3.06
N ILE A 190 -23.21 -7.71 -2.30
CA ILE A 190 -22.33 -7.27 -1.19
C ILE A 190 -22.83 -7.83 0.14
N HIS A 191 -22.04 -8.73 0.73
CA HIS A 191 -22.31 -9.33 2.04
C HIS A 191 -21.31 -8.82 3.08
N THR A 192 -21.83 -8.18 4.13
CA THR A 192 -21.05 -7.59 5.23
C THR A 192 -21.22 -8.40 6.50
N ALA A 193 -20.44 -8.07 7.54
CA ALA A 193 -20.46 -8.76 8.83
C ALA A 193 -20.34 -10.30 8.70
N THR A 194 -19.64 -10.77 7.67
CA THR A 194 -19.56 -12.19 7.32
C THR A 194 -18.10 -12.59 7.25
N ARG A 195 -17.71 -13.52 8.12
CA ARG A 195 -16.36 -14.06 8.15
C ARG A 195 -16.23 -15.25 7.20
N VAL A 196 -15.14 -15.26 6.45
CA VAL A 196 -14.77 -16.33 5.51
C VAL A 196 -13.63 -17.12 6.15
N ASP A 197 -13.76 -18.44 6.23
CA ASP A 197 -12.71 -19.35 6.68
C ASP A 197 -12.77 -20.65 5.86
N ASN A 198 -11.68 -21.42 5.91
CA ASN A 198 -11.55 -22.73 5.25
C ASN A 198 -11.90 -22.67 3.74
N VAL A 199 -11.27 -21.75 3.02
CA VAL A 199 -11.38 -21.67 1.56
C VAL A 199 -10.37 -22.62 0.93
N TYR A 200 -10.86 -23.58 0.15
CA TYR A 200 -10.01 -24.59 -0.48
C TYR A 200 -10.39 -24.82 -1.94
N ARG A 201 -9.43 -25.32 -2.71
CA ARG A 201 -9.63 -25.71 -4.11
C ARG A 201 -10.39 -27.04 -4.17
N ALA A 202 -11.38 -27.13 -5.04
CA ALA A 202 -12.11 -28.36 -5.39
C ALA A 202 -11.88 -28.72 -6.87
N MET A 203 -12.44 -29.83 -7.33
CA MET A 203 -12.25 -30.31 -8.72
C MET A 203 -12.64 -29.25 -9.77
N ASP A 204 -13.81 -28.61 -9.59
CA ASP A 204 -14.37 -27.64 -10.54
C ASP A 204 -14.36 -26.19 -10.02
N GLY A 205 -13.32 -25.82 -9.27
CA GLY A 205 -13.16 -24.46 -8.74
C GLY A 205 -12.79 -24.43 -7.26
N PHE A 206 -13.60 -23.77 -6.45
CA PHE A 206 -13.32 -23.49 -5.04
C PHE A 206 -14.56 -23.66 -4.17
N VAL A 207 -14.33 -23.91 -2.89
CA VAL A 207 -15.35 -23.96 -1.85
C VAL A 207 -14.95 -23.02 -0.73
N VAL A 208 -15.88 -22.17 -0.31
CA VAL A 208 -15.80 -21.40 0.94
C VAL A 208 -16.42 -22.23 2.05
N GLY A 209 -15.59 -23.00 2.77
CA GLY A 209 -16.04 -24.01 3.72
C GLY A 209 -16.94 -23.45 4.83
N SER A 210 -16.63 -22.28 5.38
CA SER A 210 -17.43 -21.66 6.44
C SER A 210 -18.84 -21.26 6.02
N LEU A 211 -19.10 -21.11 4.71
CA LEU A 211 -20.38 -20.62 4.17
C LEU A 211 -21.06 -21.63 3.25
N GLY A 212 -20.39 -22.72 2.88
CA GLY A 212 -20.91 -23.72 1.94
C GLY A 212 -21.08 -23.20 0.51
N VAL A 213 -20.37 -22.12 0.13
CA VAL A 213 -20.45 -21.49 -1.19
C VAL A 213 -19.43 -22.10 -2.14
N ARG A 214 -19.85 -22.39 -3.38
CA ARG A 214 -18.98 -22.88 -4.45
C ARG A 214 -18.81 -21.83 -5.53
N CYS A 215 -17.60 -21.71 -6.07
CA CYS A 215 -17.31 -20.81 -7.19
C CYS A 215 -16.24 -21.32 -8.14
N LYS A 216 -16.18 -20.78 -9.35
CA LYS A 216 -15.15 -21.11 -10.35
C LYS A 216 -13.91 -20.23 -10.19
N HIS A 217 -14.12 -18.96 -9.85
CA HIS A 217 -13.08 -17.96 -9.70
C HIS A 217 -13.03 -17.45 -8.26
N LEU A 218 -11.82 -17.28 -7.73
CA LEU A 218 -11.57 -16.73 -6.41
C LEU A 218 -10.77 -15.43 -6.52
N VAL A 219 -11.27 -14.35 -5.93
CA VAL A 219 -10.58 -13.06 -5.90
C VAL A 219 -10.29 -12.68 -4.46
N LEU A 220 -9.01 -12.53 -4.15
CA LEU A 220 -8.55 -12.08 -2.84
C LEU A 220 -8.47 -10.55 -2.86
N ALA A 221 -9.30 -9.92 -2.03
CA ALA A 221 -9.42 -8.47 -1.87
C ALA A 221 -9.46 -8.07 -0.38
N SER A 222 -8.93 -8.94 0.50
CA SER A 222 -8.99 -8.79 1.97
C SER A 222 -8.06 -7.70 2.50
N GLY A 223 -7.11 -7.23 1.68
CA GLY A 223 -6.18 -6.16 2.01
C GLY A 223 -5.07 -6.54 2.99
N ILE A 224 -4.17 -5.59 3.25
CA ILE A 224 -2.94 -5.79 4.06
C ILE A 224 -2.93 -5.03 5.40
N PHE A 225 -4.08 -4.53 5.83
CA PHE A 225 -4.19 -3.64 6.99
C PHE A 225 -5.24 -4.07 8.02
N GLY A 226 -5.81 -5.27 7.90
CA GLY A 226 -6.85 -5.77 8.82
C GLY A 226 -6.34 -6.15 10.21
N VAL A 227 -5.08 -6.58 10.32
CA VAL A 227 -4.48 -7.07 11.57
C VAL A 227 -3.55 -6.03 12.17
N THR A 228 -3.91 -5.49 13.34
CA THR A 228 -3.02 -4.60 14.12
C THR A 228 -1.90 -5.41 14.76
N ILE A 229 -0.66 -4.92 14.67
CA ILE A 229 0.47 -5.54 15.36
C ILE A 229 0.33 -5.24 16.86
N PRO A 230 0.18 -6.27 17.73
CA PRO A 230 -0.01 -6.03 19.15
C PRO A 230 1.27 -5.52 19.81
N PRO A 231 1.16 -4.76 20.92
CA PRO A 231 2.33 -4.41 21.72
C PRO A 231 3.01 -5.66 22.28
N PRO A 232 4.35 -5.68 22.40
CA PRO A 232 5.05 -6.79 23.06
C PRO A 232 4.59 -6.95 24.52
N PRO A 233 4.68 -8.17 25.11
CA PRO A 233 4.22 -8.44 26.48
C PRO A 233 4.81 -7.50 27.54
N SER A 234 6.03 -7.01 27.33
CA SER A 234 6.70 -6.04 28.21
C SER A 234 5.96 -4.71 28.35
N LEU A 235 5.13 -4.34 27.37
CA LEU A 235 4.30 -3.12 27.40
C LEU A 235 2.88 -3.37 27.90
N ALA A 236 2.49 -4.61 28.16
CA ALA A 236 1.15 -4.98 28.62
C ALA A 236 0.66 -4.21 29.86
N PRO A 237 1.50 -3.87 30.87
CA PRO A 237 1.04 -3.12 32.03
C PRO A 237 0.52 -1.71 31.67
N VAL A 238 1.19 -1.03 30.76
CA VAL A 238 0.80 0.30 30.28
C VAL A 238 -0.34 0.23 29.25
N ALA A 239 -0.39 -0.83 28.43
CA ALA A 239 -1.42 -1.01 27.41
C ALA A 239 -2.85 -1.12 28.01
N ARG A 240 -2.97 -1.48 29.30
CA ARG A 240 -4.24 -1.57 30.01
C ARG A 240 -4.70 -0.26 30.63
N LEU A 241 -3.84 0.76 30.66
CA LEU A 241 -4.15 2.06 31.23
C LEU A 241 -4.87 2.94 30.20
N ASN A 242 -5.89 3.67 30.65
CA ASN A 242 -6.60 4.65 29.84
C ASN A 242 -6.95 5.92 30.64
N SER A 243 -5.92 6.56 31.20
CA SER A 243 -6.05 7.82 31.91
C SER A 243 -5.78 9.00 30.99
N ALA A 244 -6.83 9.74 30.63
CA ALA A 244 -6.75 10.87 29.71
C ALA A 244 -5.99 12.08 30.29
N GLU A 245 -5.92 12.21 31.62
CA GLU A 245 -5.23 13.29 32.34
C GLU A 245 -3.70 13.10 32.36
N GLU A 246 -3.27 11.85 32.18
CA GLU A 246 -1.87 11.46 32.30
C GLU A 246 -1.16 11.42 30.95
N PRO A 247 0.18 11.51 30.91
CA PRO A 247 0.94 11.48 29.66
C PRO A 247 0.62 10.25 28.81
N LEU A 248 0.47 10.46 27.50
CA LEU A 248 0.27 9.40 26.51
C LEU A 248 1.61 8.95 25.94
N LEU A 249 1.90 7.65 26.03
CA LEU A 249 3.02 7.05 25.30
C LEU A 249 2.57 6.65 23.90
N VAL A 250 3.20 7.20 22.86
CA VAL A 250 2.96 6.82 21.46
C VAL A 250 4.19 6.13 20.91
N ILE A 251 4.03 4.93 20.35
CA ILE A 251 5.13 4.17 19.73
C ILE A 251 4.80 3.89 18.27
N GLY A 252 5.55 4.50 17.35
CA GLY A 252 5.36 4.38 15.91
C GLY A 252 6.00 5.56 15.18
N SER A 253 6.17 5.48 13.85
CA SER A 253 6.83 6.56 13.07
C SER A 253 6.09 6.97 11.79
N GLY A 254 4.90 6.39 11.56
CA GLY A 254 4.09 6.58 10.36
C GLY A 254 2.83 7.41 10.58
N PHE A 255 1.91 7.36 9.62
CA PHE A 255 0.65 8.11 9.66
C PHE A 255 -0.20 7.82 10.88
N SER A 256 -0.40 6.55 11.25
CA SER A 256 -1.20 6.22 12.45
C SER A 256 -0.63 6.79 13.75
N ALA A 257 0.71 6.96 13.85
CA ALA A 257 1.32 7.64 14.98
C ALA A 257 1.02 9.14 14.96
N ALA A 258 1.13 9.77 13.79
CA ALA A 258 0.76 11.16 13.62
C ALA A 258 -0.73 11.39 13.93
N ASP A 259 -1.61 10.52 13.45
CA ASP A 259 -3.06 10.56 13.68
C ASP A 259 -3.39 10.56 15.17
N VAL A 260 -2.77 9.65 15.94
CA VAL A 260 -2.89 9.61 17.39
C VAL A 260 -2.41 10.91 18.03
N ILE A 261 -1.26 11.44 17.62
CA ILE A 261 -0.68 12.67 18.20
C ILE A 261 -1.58 13.88 17.90
N ILE A 262 -2.11 13.96 16.68
CA ILE A 262 -3.02 15.01 16.23
C ILE A 262 -4.36 14.92 16.98
N SER A 263 -4.83 13.70 17.25
CA SER A 263 -6.13 13.44 17.89
C SER A 263 -6.12 13.52 19.41
N ALA A 264 -4.95 13.35 20.03
CA ALA A 264 -4.83 13.40 21.48
C ALA A 264 -5.25 14.80 22.01
N PRO A 265 -5.86 14.90 23.22
CA PRO A 265 -6.31 16.17 23.79
C PRO A 265 -5.19 17.21 23.83
N GLU A 266 -5.49 18.46 23.47
CA GLU A 266 -4.48 19.54 23.32
C GLU A 266 -3.63 19.77 24.57
N THR A 267 -4.21 19.54 25.76
CA THR A 267 -3.57 19.69 27.07
C THR A 267 -2.80 18.44 27.53
N ARG A 268 -3.00 17.30 26.88
CA ARG A 268 -2.39 16.03 27.29
C ARG A 268 -0.95 15.95 26.82
N LYS A 269 0.00 15.71 27.73
CA LYS A 269 1.41 15.48 27.36
C LYS A 269 1.54 14.24 26.47
N VAL A 270 2.32 14.33 25.41
CA VAL A 270 2.64 13.21 24.50
C VAL A 270 4.12 12.90 24.59
N ILE A 271 4.44 11.63 24.89
CA ILE A 271 5.79 11.08 24.84
C ILE A 271 5.82 10.15 23.62
N HIS A 272 6.61 10.50 22.61
CA HIS A 272 6.60 9.84 21.31
C HIS A 272 7.93 9.14 21.04
N ILE A 273 7.90 7.81 21.00
CA ILE A 273 9.04 6.96 20.61
C ILE A 273 8.87 6.58 19.13
N TYR A 274 9.87 6.88 18.32
CA TYR A 274 9.81 6.66 16.87
C TYR A 274 11.16 6.28 16.27
N GLN A 275 11.12 5.48 15.20
CA GLN A 275 12.30 5.22 14.38
C GLN A 275 12.68 6.47 13.58
N TRP A 276 13.96 6.82 13.62
CA TRP A 276 14.54 7.97 12.94
C TRP A 276 15.84 7.59 12.23
N ALA A 277 15.75 7.31 10.93
CA ALA A 277 16.88 6.98 10.09
C ALA A 277 16.73 7.61 8.69
N PRO A 278 16.76 8.95 8.55
CA PRO A 278 16.34 9.65 7.33
C PRO A 278 17.14 9.32 6.05
N GLY A 279 18.37 8.80 6.19
CA GLY A 279 19.22 8.40 5.06
C GLY A 279 18.94 6.99 4.56
N THR A 280 18.59 6.07 5.45
CA THR A 280 18.15 4.72 5.08
C THR A 280 16.64 4.72 5.06
N ARG A 281 15.97 4.69 6.21
CA ARG A 281 14.51 4.62 6.36
C ARG A 281 13.86 5.96 6.74
N PRO A 282 13.57 6.85 5.77
CA PRO A 282 12.84 8.08 6.04
C PRO A 282 11.42 7.79 6.56
N SER A 283 10.95 8.62 7.49
CA SER A 283 9.53 8.60 7.89
C SER A 283 8.66 8.93 6.67
N PRO A 284 7.50 8.24 6.50
CA PRO A 284 6.58 8.57 5.42
C PRO A 284 6.02 9.99 5.53
N LEU A 285 6.03 10.59 6.73
CA LEU A 285 5.64 11.99 6.94
C LEU A 285 6.59 12.99 6.27
N ARG A 286 7.79 12.56 5.84
CA ARG A 286 8.76 13.41 5.14
C ARG A 286 8.20 13.97 3.82
N GLY A 287 7.35 13.22 3.13
CA GLY A 287 6.72 13.64 1.87
C GLY A 287 5.56 14.64 2.07
N CYS A 288 5.06 14.79 3.31
CA CYS A 288 3.93 15.66 3.58
C CYS A 288 4.32 17.14 3.41
N HIS A 289 3.98 17.72 2.26
CA HIS A 289 4.18 19.14 2.00
C HIS A 289 3.35 19.98 2.98
N HIS A 290 3.95 21.02 3.56
CA HIS A 290 3.32 21.81 4.64
C HIS A 290 2.04 22.56 4.22
N THR A 291 1.82 22.79 2.93
CA THR A 291 0.57 23.40 2.41
C THR A 291 -0.55 22.37 2.24
N ALA A 292 -0.24 21.16 1.77
CA ALA A 292 -1.24 20.13 1.51
C ALA A 292 -1.60 19.33 2.78
N TYR A 293 -0.61 19.11 3.63
CA TYR A 293 -0.66 18.27 4.83
C TYR A 293 -0.06 19.00 6.04
N PRO A 294 -0.56 20.19 6.41
CA PRO A 294 0.01 21.00 7.48
C PRO A 294 0.10 20.24 8.82
N GLU A 295 -0.89 19.41 9.14
CA GLU A 295 -0.96 18.62 10.37
C GLU A 295 0.15 17.57 10.46
N TYR A 296 0.38 16.82 9.38
CA TYR A 296 1.42 15.79 9.32
C TYR A 296 2.83 16.42 9.23
N ALA A 297 2.96 17.50 8.46
CA ALA A 297 4.20 18.25 8.35
C ALA A 297 4.63 18.84 9.70
N ALA A 298 3.68 19.28 10.53
CA ALA A 298 3.94 19.77 11.87
C ALA A 298 4.49 18.66 12.79
N VAL A 299 3.88 17.46 12.79
CA VAL A 299 4.39 16.31 13.55
C VAL A 299 5.80 15.94 13.09
N TYR A 300 6.04 15.84 11.78
CA TYR A 300 7.36 15.53 11.23
C TYR A 300 8.42 16.56 11.62
N ARG A 301 8.07 17.86 11.63
CA ARG A 301 8.96 18.92 12.11
C ARG A 301 9.36 18.70 13.56
N GLN A 302 8.45 18.30 14.45
CA GLN A 302 8.79 18.03 15.85
C GLN A 302 9.66 16.79 16.01
N MET A 303 9.39 15.73 15.24
CA MET A 303 10.26 14.55 15.19
C MET A 303 11.70 14.94 14.76
N LYS A 304 11.83 15.81 13.76
CA LYS A 304 13.13 16.32 13.31
C LYS A 304 13.84 17.16 14.37
N LEU A 305 13.12 18.06 15.04
CA LEU A 305 13.70 18.91 16.09
C LEU A 305 14.20 18.09 17.29
N ALA A 306 13.43 17.10 17.73
CA ALA A 306 13.83 16.18 18.79
C ALA A 306 15.03 15.32 18.40
N ALA A 307 15.10 14.86 17.14
CA ALA A 307 16.27 14.16 16.61
C ALA A 307 17.55 15.02 16.66
N ILE A 308 17.48 16.27 16.20
CA ILE A 308 18.62 17.20 16.24
C ILE A 308 19.05 17.48 17.69
N ALA A 309 18.09 17.67 18.60
CA ALA A 309 18.39 17.91 20.01
C ALA A 309 19.09 16.71 20.66
N SER A 310 18.64 15.48 20.37
CA SER A 310 19.26 14.26 20.88
C SER A 310 20.70 14.08 20.40
N THR A 311 20.98 14.34 19.12
CA THR A 311 22.36 14.30 18.60
C THR A 311 23.26 15.35 19.26
N LYS A 312 22.74 16.56 19.49
CA LYS A 312 23.50 17.62 20.17
C LYS A 312 23.80 17.27 21.62
N GLN A 313 22.90 16.62 22.35
CA GLN A 313 23.17 16.16 23.72
C GLN A 313 24.26 15.08 23.74
N SER A 314 24.26 14.16 22.77
CA SER A 314 25.33 13.16 22.60
C SER A 314 26.70 13.81 22.32
N LEU A 315 26.74 14.91 21.54
CA LEU A 315 27.97 15.65 21.23
C LEU A 315 28.39 16.65 22.34
N ALA A 316 27.44 17.15 23.12
CA ALA A 316 27.65 18.17 24.14
C ALA A 316 27.92 17.61 25.55
N ALA A 317 28.12 16.30 25.69
CA ALA A 317 28.55 15.64 26.94
C ALA A 317 29.89 16.18 27.50
N GLY A 318 30.51 17.18 26.86
CA GLY A 318 31.65 17.95 27.38
C GLY A 318 31.39 19.42 27.75
N LYS A 319 30.30 20.08 27.31
CA LYS A 319 30.00 21.48 27.67
C LYS A 319 28.50 21.75 27.57
N SER A 320 27.87 22.10 28.70
CA SER A 320 26.50 22.62 28.72
C SER A 320 26.38 23.90 27.90
N PRO A 321 25.28 24.07 27.15
CA PRO A 321 24.78 25.42 26.97
C PRO A 321 23.27 25.50 27.21
N LEU A 322 22.91 26.43 28.09
CA LEU A 322 21.63 27.12 28.11
C LEU A 322 21.30 27.64 26.71
N LEU A 323 20.15 27.28 26.14
CA LEU A 323 19.65 27.95 24.93
C LEU A 323 18.17 28.29 25.00
N ARG A 324 17.99 29.60 24.89
CA ARG A 324 16.78 30.42 24.76
C ARG A 324 15.93 30.01 23.55
N ARG A 325 14.64 29.76 23.82
CA ARG A 325 13.61 29.36 22.84
C ARG A 325 13.15 30.60 22.06
N LYS A 326 13.48 30.71 20.77
CA LYS A 326 12.80 31.64 19.83
C LYS A 326 11.55 30.93 19.30
N SER A 327 10.37 31.46 19.65
CA SER A 327 9.08 31.02 19.15
C SER A 327 8.93 31.39 17.68
N ASN A 328 8.99 30.40 16.78
CA ASN A 328 8.54 30.60 15.41
C ASN A 328 7.03 30.43 15.36
N ALA A 329 6.34 31.56 15.21
CA ALA A 329 4.92 31.66 14.90
C ALA A 329 4.68 31.15 13.47
N TYR A 330 4.40 29.86 13.34
CA TYR A 330 3.56 29.33 12.28
C TYR A 330 2.38 28.69 12.97
N HIS A 331 1.33 29.49 13.13
CA HIS A 331 0.05 29.08 13.69
C HIS A 331 -0.63 28.13 12.68
N SER A 332 -0.44 26.84 12.90
CA SER A 332 -1.21 25.78 12.21
C SER A 332 -1.46 24.56 13.09
N SER A 333 -0.83 24.48 14.27
CA SER A 333 -1.08 23.40 15.22
C SER A 333 -2.06 23.85 16.28
N ARG A 334 -3.19 23.15 16.37
CA ARG A 334 -4.16 23.29 17.46
C ARG A 334 -3.57 23.03 18.86
N ARG A 335 -2.48 22.26 18.94
CA ARG A 335 -1.79 21.86 20.17
C ARG A 335 -0.56 22.72 20.49
N ASP A 336 -0.30 22.94 21.79
CA ASP A 336 0.99 23.44 22.27
C ASP A 336 2.06 22.34 22.21
N TRP A 337 3.04 22.52 21.31
CA TRP A 337 4.16 21.59 21.15
C TRP A 337 5.13 21.57 22.34
N SER A 338 4.98 22.45 23.35
CA SER A 338 5.72 22.31 24.61
C SER A 338 5.37 21.02 25.37
N LEU A 339 4.17 20.49 25.13
CA LEU A 339 3.66 19.24 25.71
C LEU A 339 4.05 18.00 24.90
N TYR A 340 4.84 18.15 23.84
CA TYR A 340 5.35 17.05 23.03
C TYR A 340 6.81 16.76 23.37
N GLU A 341 7.10 15.51 23.72
CA GLU A 341 8.43 15.00 23.97
C GLU A 341 8.76 13.90 22.95
N GLY A 342 9.66 14.19 22.01
CA GLY A 342 10.12 13.23 21.01
C GLY A 342 11.36 12.47 21.46
N LEU A 343 11.33 11.14 21.38
CA LEU A 343 12.39 10.23 21.77
C LEU A 343 12.81 9.37 20.54
N PRO A 344 13.67 9.91 19.66
CA PRO A 344 14.11 9.20 18.46
C PRO A 344 14.91 7.95 18.83
N ASN A 345 14.62 6.83 18.17
CA ASN A 345 15.26 5.52 18.32
C ASN A 345 15.39 5.01 19.77
N ALA A 346 14.57 5.52 20.68
CA ALA A 346 14.59 5.11 22.06
C ALA A 346 13.97 3.71 22.24
N GLU A 347 14.39 3.00 23.28
CA GLU A 347 13.97 1.64 23.61
C GLU A 347 13.32 1.60 24.98
N VAL A 348 12.16 0.96 25.11
CA VAL A 348 11.54 0.70 26.41
C VAL A 348 12.21 -0.52 27.04
N LEU A 349 12.86 -0.34 28.19
CA LEU A 349 13.56 -1.40 28.90
C LEU A 349 12.63 -2.12 29.89
N HIS A 350 11.86 -1.36 30.65
CA HIS A 350 11.02 -1.88 31.73
C HIS A 350 9.79 -1.02 31.92
N VAL A 351 8.70 -1.66 32.36
CA VAL A 351 7.45 -0.99 32.74
C VAL A 351 7.04 -1.49 34.12
N SER A 352 7.03 -0.61 35.11
CA SER A 352 6.48 -0.89 36.44
C SER A 352 5.14 -0.19 36.61
N SER A 353 4.13 -0.92 37.10
CA SER A 353 2.89 -0.28 37.57
C SER A 353 3.08 0.10 39.03
N SER A 354 2.64 1.29 39.43
CA SER A 354 2.61 1.61 40.87
C SER A 354 1.55 0.73 41.52
N GLU A 355 1.92 0.00 42.59
CA GLU A 355 1.01 -0.89 43.32
C GLU A 355 -0.22 -0.11 43.84
N GLY A 356 -1.41 -0.72 43.71
CA GLY A 356 -2.67 -0.18 44.24
C GLY A 356 -3.38 0.83 43.31
N GLY A 357 -4.16 0.34 42.34
CA GLY A 357 -5.17 1.15 41.62
C GLY A 357 -4.65 2.38 40.86
N SER A 358 -3.34 2.53 40.72
CA SER A 358 -2.69 3.66 40.08
C SER A 358 -3.14 3.81 38.62
N LYS A 359 -3.57 5.03 38.25
CA LYS A 359 -3.88 5.42 36.86
C LYS A 359 -2.62 5.63 36.00
N GLN A 360 -1.44 5.41 36.57
CA GLN A 360 -0.15 5.62 35.94
C GLN A 360 0.73 4.38 36.07
N ALA A 361 1.59 4.20 35.07
CA ALA A 361 2.73 3.31 35.13
C ALA A 361 4.01 4.07 34.80
N THR A 362 5.11 3.58 35.35
CA THR A 362 6.44 4.13 35.19
C THR A 362 7.17 3.35 34.11
N VAL A 363 7.62 4.05 33.07
CA VAL A 363 8.32 3.48 31.92
C VAL A 363 9.78 3.91 31.98
N THR A 364 10.67 2.92 31.99
CA THR A 364 12.12 3.12 31.91
C THR A 364 12.55 3.00 30.45
N ILE A 365 13.18 4.05 29.93
CA ILE A 365 13.48 4.22 28.52
C ILE A 365 14.97 4.46 28.35
N ARG A 366 15.62 3.71 27.47
CA ARG A 366 16.98 3.98 27.00
C ARG A 366 16.92 4.91 25.80
N LEU A 367 17.60 6.04 25.90
CA LEU A 367 17.72 7.02 24.82
C LEU A 367 18.80 6.60 23.81
N THR A 368 18.79 7.21 22.62
CA THR A 368 19.85 7.00 21.61
C THR A 368 21.25 7.33 22.14
N SER A 369 21.37 8.24 23.11
CA SER A 369 22.65 8.57 23.77
C SER A 369 23.19 7.44 24.65
N GLY A 370 22.37 6.45 25.00
CA GLY A 370 22.66 5.43 26.02
C GLY A 370 22.10 5.78 27.39
N ASP A 371 21.72 7.04 27.63
CA ASP A 371 21.14 7.47 28.91
C ASP A 371 19.82 6.76 29.20
N VAL A 372 19.58 6.46 30.46
CA VAL A 372 18.33 5.85 30.92
C VAL A 372 17.50 6.91 31.62
N VAL A 373 16.27 7.09 31.16
CA VAL A 373 15.31 8.02 31.74
C VAL A 373 14.03 7.31 32.13
N THR A 374 13.32 7.90 33.09
CA THR A 374 12.05 7.37 33.59
C THR A 374 10.93 8.36 33.30
N ARG A 375 9.77 7.86 32.86
CA ARG A 375 8.58 8.66 32.57
C ARG A 375 7.33 8.00 33.14
N ALA A 376 6.47 8.78 33.78
CA ALA A 376 5.14 8.32 34.14
C ALA A 376 4.19 8.49 32.95
N VAL A 377 3.35 7.48 32.69
CA VAL A 377 2.40 7.44 31.58
C VAL A 377 1.09 6.83 32.05
N GLY A 378 -0.04 7.29 31.52
CA GLY A 378 -1.36 6.72 31.83
C GLY A 378 -2.06 6.07 30.64
N GLY A 379 -1.35 5.83 29.54
CA GLY A 379 -1.86 5.07 28.41
C GLY A 379 -0.79 4.85 27.34
N LEU A 380 -1.07 3.93 26.42
CA LEU A 380 -0.21 3.61 25.28
C LEU A 380 -1.00 3.48 23.99
N GLU A 381 -0.46 4.11 22.96
CA GLU A 381 -0.82 3.90 21.58
C GLU A 381 0.34 3.23 20.85
N TYR A 382 0.19 1.93 20.63
CA TYR A 382 1.18 1.11 19.93
C TYR A 382 0.79 0.99 18.44
N VAL A 383 1.36 1.85 17.62
CA VAL A 383 0.96 2.12 16.24
C VAL A 383 2.14 1.90 15.29
N VAL A 384 2.71 0.70 15.34
CA VAL A 384 3.91 0.29 14.59
C VAL A 384 3.60 -0.32 13.21
N GLY A 385 2.33 -0.36 12.83
CA GLY A 385 1.85 -0.85 11.54
C GLY A 385 0.81 -1.95 11.66
N ARG A 386 0.34 -2.41 10.50
CA ARG A 386 -0.68 -3.45 10.34
C ARG A 386 -0.23 -4.51 9.34
N ARG A 387 -0.92 -5.64 9.31
CA ARG A 387 -0.73 -6.77 8.39
C ARG A 387 -2.07 -7.20 7.79
N GLY A 388 -2.02 -7.86 6.65
CA GLY A 388 -3.12 -8.68 6.15
C GLY A 388 -3.01 -10.08 6.71
N SER A 389 -4.05 -10.88 6.50
CA SER A 389 -3.98 -12.32 6.74
C SER A 389 -4.51 -13.09 5.54
N LEU A 390 -3.94 -14.28 5.31
CA LEU A 390 -4.43 -15.32 4.41
C LEU A 390 -4.89 -16.58 5.20
N ASP A 391 -5.12 -16.46 6.52
CA ASP A 391 -5.56 -17.56 7.40
C ASP A 391 -6.87 -18.21 6.98
N TYR A 392 -7.70 -17.48 6.23
CA TYR A 392 -8.95 -17.99 5.69
C TYR A 392 -8.75 -19.02 4.57
N LEU A 393 -7.55 -19.13 3.98
CA LEU A 393 -7.20 -20.13 2.98
C LEU A 393 -6.70 -21.42 3.65
N ALA A 394 -7.16 -22.57 3.14
CA ALA A 394 -6.56 -23.85 3.47
C ALA A 394 -5.08 -23.90 3.04
N GLN A 395 -4.28 -24.70 3.75
CA GLN A 395 -2.82 -24.81 3.60
C GLN A 395 -2.38 -24.96 2.13
N ASP A 396 -2.94 -25.92 1.40
CA ASP A 396 -2.57 -26.17 0.00
C ASP A 396 -2.86 -24.98 -0.93
N LEU A 397 -4.00 -24.31 -0.74
CA LEU A 397 -4.38 -23.16 -1.54
C LEU A 397 -3.52 -21.95 -1.18
N ARG A 398 -3.22 -21.77 0.11
CA ARG A 398 -2.32 -20.71 0.59
C ARG A 398 -0.91 -20.88 0.02
N ALA A 399 -0.38 -22.11 0.00
CA ALA A 399 0.91 -22.43 -0.59
C ALA A 399 0.95 -22.09 -2.09
N GLN A 400 -0.10 -22.42 -2.84
CA GLN A 400 -0.24 -22.02 -4.26
C GLN A 400 -0.24 -20.50 -4.44
N VAL A 401 -0.97 -19.78 -3.59
CA VAL A 401 -1.03 -18.30 -3.63
C VAL A 401 0.33 -17.68 -3.33
N LEU A 402 1.05 -18.20 -2.33
CA LEU A 402 2.38 -17.73 -1.94
C LEU A 402 3.50 -18.20 -2.89
N GLY A 403 3.28 -19.28 -3.63
CA GLY A 403 4.32 -19.92 -4.44
C GLY A 403 5.35 -20.68 -3.60
N THR A 404 4.92 -21.28 -2.49
CA THR A 404 5.78 -22.00 -1.54
C THR A 404 5.42 -23.49 -1.46
N ASP A 405 6.29 -24.30 -0.86
CA ASP A 405 6.02 -25.73 -0.67
C ASP A 405 4.86 -25.93 0.33
N PRO A 406 3.83 -26.74 0.00
CA PRO A 406 2.75 -27.05 0.93
C PRO A 406 3.23 -27.66 2.26
N ASN A 407 4.37 -28.37 2.27
CA ASN A 407 4.91 -29.07 3.44
C ASN A 407 5.86 -28.23 4.29
N ASP A 408 6.22 -27.02 3.86
CA ASP A 408 7.08 -26.11 4.61
C ASP A 408 6.23 -25.04 5.32
N ASP A 409 5.77 -25.36 6.53
CA ASP A 409 4.96 -24.45 7.36
C ASP A 409 5.70 -23.14 7.67
N ALA A 410 7.03 -23.17 7.79
CA ALA A 410 7.83 -21.97 8.05
C ALA A 410 7.83 -21.02 6.83
N ALA A 411 7.64 -21.56 5.62
CA ALA A 411 7.51 -20.81 4.38
C ALA A 411 6.08 -20.32 4.08
N GLN A 412 5.09 -20.61 4.94
CA GLN A 412 3.70 -20.19 4.73
C GLN A 412 3.22 -19.17 5.78
N PRO A 413 3.73 -17.93 5.73
CA PRO A 413 3.26 -16.90 6.62
C PRO A 413 1.78 -16.66 6.39
N THR A 414 1.02 -16.68 7.48
CA THR A 414 -0.39 -16.34 7.45
C THR A 414 -0.58 -14.83 7.42
N LEU A 415 0.26 -14.11 8.16
CA LEU A 415 0.33 -12.66 8.15
C LEU A 415 1.15 -12.16 6.97
N ILE A 416 0.57 -11.25 6.21
CA ILE A 416 1.15 -10.73 4.96
C ILE A 416 1.29 -9.21 4.98
N SER A 417 2.11 -8.70 4.07
CA SER A 417 2.31 -7.28 3.83
C SER A 417 2.19 -6.98 2.33
N GLY A 418 2.21 -5.71 1.95
CA GLY A 418 2.19 -5.29 0.54
C GLY A 418 3.39 -5.78 -0.29
N ARG A 419 4.37 -6.43 0.33
CA ARG A 419 5.53 -7.04 -0.35
C ARG A 419 5.36 -8.52 -0.62
N THR A 420 4.53 -9.20 0.17
CA THR A 420 4.46 -10.66 0.17
C THR A 420 4.08 -11.19 -1.22
N LEU A 421 3.08 -10.59 -1.86
CA LEU A 421 2.59 -11.02 -3.17
C LEU A 421 3.01 -10.09 -4.32
N ARG A 422 3.75 -9.00 -4.03
CA ARG A 422 4.18 -8.04 -5.06
C ARG A 422 5.00 -8.68 -6.18
N PRO A 423 5.99 -9.54 -5.93
CA PRO A 423 6.75 -10.18 -7.01
C PRO A 423 5.86 -11.02 -7.94
N LYS A 424 4.83 -11.69 -7.40
CA LYS A 424 3.87 -12.43 -8.23
C LYS A 424 2.95 -11.47 -9.00
N ALA A 425 2.46 -10.42 -8.35
CA ALA A 425 1.62 -9.40 -8.96
C ALA A 425 2.29 -8.68 -10.15
N GLU A 426 3.62 -8.51 -10.10
CA GLU A 426 4.42 -7.95 -11.19
C GLU A 426 4.48 -8.88 -12.42
N ALA A 427 4.33 -10.20 -12.22
CA ALA A 427 4.21 -11.16 -13.31
C ALA A 427 2.75 -11.31 -13.79
N SER A 428 1.81 -11.43 -12.86
CA SER A 428 0.37 -11.57 -13.12
C SER A 428 -0.43 -11.34 -11.84
N LEU A 429 -1.59 -10.70 -11.94
CA LEU A 429 -2.56 -10.63 -10.84
C LEU A 429 -3.34 -11.94 -10.65
N GLU A 430 -3.31 -12.85 -11.64
CA GLU A 430 -3.71 -14.25 -11.47
C GLU A 430 -2.51 -15.02 -10.88
N VAL A 431 -2.49 -15.16 -9.55
CA VAL A 431 -1.33 -15.70 -8.80
C VAL A 431 -1.35 -17.22 -8.66
N ALA A 432 -2.49 -17.84 -8.88
CA ALA A 432 -2.68 -19.27 -9.05
C ALA A 432 -3.85 -19.47 -10.02
N LYS A 433 -4.01 -20.66 -10.63
CA LYS A 433 -5.08 -20.94 -11.59
C LYS A 433 -6.45 -20.51 -11.04
N ASN A 434 -7.10 -19.54 -11.69
CA ASN A 434 -8.38 -18.94 -11.29
C ASN A 434 -8.39 -18.28 -9.90
N VAL A 435 -7.23 -17.88 -9.36
CA VAL A 435 -7.08 -17.10 -8.13
C VAL A 435 -6.43 -15.77 -8.44
N PHE A 436 -7.16 -14.68 -8.18
CA PHE A 436 -6.73 -13.32 -8.46
C PHE A 436 -6.47 -12.56 -7.17
N ILE A 437 -5.54 -11.61 -7.20
CA ILE A 437 -5.35 -10.63 -6.12
C ILE A 437 -5.60 -9.23 -6.63
N ILE A 438 -6.26 -8.39 -5.83
CA ILE A 438 -6.55 -7.01 -6.18
C ILE A 438 -6.33 -6.07 -4.99
N GLY A 439 -6.25 -4.76 -5.28
CA GLY A 439 -6.01 -3.73 -4.28
C GLY A 439 -4.68 -3.90 -3.56
N SER A 440 -4.66 -3.63 -2.26
CA SER A 440 -3.41 -3.61 -1.48
C SER A 440 -2.68 -4.95 -1.38
N LEU A 441 -3.33 -6.08 -1.69
CA LEU A 441 -2.66 -7.38 -1.81
C LEU A 441 -1.68 -7.42 -2.99
N ALA A 442 -1.93 -6.65 -4.05
CA ALA A 442 -1.03 -6.49 -5.19
C ALA A 442 0.13 -5.50 -4.91
N GLY A 443 0.17 -4.92 -3.71
CA GLY A 443 1.20 -3.97 -3.27
C GLY A 443 0.81 -2.49 -3.42
N ASP A 444 -0.23 -2.18 -4.21
CA ASP A 444 -0.72 -0.81 -4.41
C ASP A 444 -1.92 -0.54 -3.50
N SER A 445 -1.76 0.39 -2.56
CA SER A 445 -2.73 0.59 -1.46
C SER A 445 -3.66 1.79 -1.61
N LEU A 446 -3.40 2.68 -2.58
CA LEU A 446 -4.25 3.85 -2.82
C LEU A 446 -5.47 3.46 -3.65
N ILE A 447 -6.63 4.04 -3.35
CA ILE A 447 -7.88 3.75 -4.08
C ILE A 447 -7.76 4.08 -5.57
N ARG A 448 -7.08 5.18 -5.93
CA ARG A 448 -6.80 5.53 -7.34
C ARG A 448 -6.12 4.41 -8.14
N HIS A 449 -5.31 3.58 -7.48
CA HIS A 449 -4.62 2.44 -8.09
C HIS A 449 -5.42 1.14 -8.04
N ALA A 450 -6.66 1.14 -7.52
CA ALA A 450 -7.45 -0.09 -7.40
C ALA A 450 -8.04 -0.55 -8.75
N VAL A 451 -8.33 0.37 -9.66
CA VAL A 451 -9.14 0.06 -10.85
C VAL A 451 -8.41 -0.85 -11.83
N GLY A 452 -7.12 -0.62 -12.09
CA GLY A 452 -6.34 -1.44 -13.04
C GLY A 452 -6.39 -2.94 -12.74
N GLY A 453 -6.14 -3.31 -11.48
CA GLY A 453 -6.19 -4.71 -11.07
C GLY A 453 -7.59 -5.31 -11.13
N CYS A 454 -8.63 -4.51 -10.87
CA CYS A 454 -10.02 -4.97 -11.01
C CYS A 454 -10.39 -5.21 -12.48
N VAL A 455 -9.99 -4.31 -13.38
CA VAL A 455 -10.24 -4.46 -14.83
C VAL A 455 -9.49 -5.67 -15.39
N PHE A 456 -8.25 -5.90 -14.97
CA PHE A 456 -7.50 -7.11 -15.34
C PHE A 456 -8.20 -8.39 -14.86
N ALA A 457 -8.59 -8.44 -13.57
CA ALA A 457 -9.26 -9.60 -13.01
C ALA A 457 -10.60 -9.87 -13.72
N ALA A 458 -11.40 -8.82 -13.97
CA ALA A 458 -12.63 -8.93 -14.74
C ALA A 458 -12.39 -9.44 -16.16
N GLY A 459 -11.37 -8.94 -16.86
CA GLY A 459 -11.03 -9.41 -18.21
C GLY A 459 -10.65 -10.89 -18.26
N ARG A 460 -9.97 -11.40 -17.22
CA ARG A 460 -9.68 -12.84 -17.07
C ARG A 460 -10.95 -13.66 -16.82
N ILE A 461 -11.80 -13.21 -15.88
CA ILE A 461 -13.06 -13.88 -15.50
C ILE A 461 -14.04 -13.93 -16.69
N LEU A 462 -14.10 -12.86 -17.48
CA LEU A 462 -14.93 -12.75 -18.69
C LEU A 462 -14.33 -13.44 -19.91
N GLY A 463 -13.14 -14.05 -19.79
CA GLY A 463 -12.47 -14.77 -20.87
C GLY A 463 -11.92 -13.87 -21.99
N THR A 464 -11.82 -12.56 -21.78
CA THR A 464 -11.24 -11.63 -22.77
C THR A 464 -9.70 -11.64 -22.71
N ILE A 465 -9.12 -11.87 -21.54
CA ILE A 465 -7.68 -12.03 -21.35
C ILE A 465 -7.37 -13.52 -21.17
N PRO A 466 -6.53 -14.14 -22.02
CA PRO A 466 -6.19 -15.56 -21.89
C PRO A 466 -5.49 -15.89 -20.57
N THR A 467 -5.84 -17.02 -19.95
CA THR A 467 -5.12 -17.51 -18.76
C THR A 467 -3.67 -17.90 -19.09
N LEU A 468 -2.75 -17.74 -18.12
CA LEU A 468 -1.37 -18.25 -18.24
C LEU A 468 -1.27 -19.75 -17.90
N TYR A 469 -2.34 -20.32 -17.34
CA TYR A 469 -2.41 -21.71 -16.96
C TYR A 469 -3.02 -22.52 -18.11
N SER A 470 -2.34 -23.57 -18.56
CA SER A 470 -2.86 -24.43 -19.63
C SER A 470 -4.21 -25.05 -19.22
N PRO A 471 -5.16 -25.20 -20.17
CA PRO A 471 -6.32 -26.04 -19.95
C PRO A 471 -5.83 -27.49 -19.78
N ASP A 472 -6.07 -28.02 -18.59
CA ASP A 472 -5.88 -29.41 -18.13
C ASP A 472 -4.51 -30.08 -18.30
N SER A 473 -3.75 -30.08 -17.22
CA SER A 473 -2.97 -31.23 -16.78
C SER A 473 -3.44 -31.68 -15.40
N LEU A 474 -4.54 -32.42 -15.36
CA LEU A 474 -4.84 -33.32 -14.24
C LEU A 474 -3.84 -34.48 -14.30
N SER A 475 -2.67 -34.34 -13.69
CA SER A 475 -1.77 -35.46 -13.32
C SER A 475 -0.75 -35.00 -12.26
N PRO A 476 -0.48 -35.81 -11.21
CA PRO A 476 0.40 -35.43 -10.13
C PRO A 476 1.88 -35.56 -10.54
N ALA A 477 2.68 -34.60 -10.11
CA ALA A 477 4.14 -34.64 -9.96
C ALA A 477 4.94 -35.49 -10.97
N SER A 478 5.56 -34.82 -11.93
CA SER A 478 6.83 -35.29 -12.49
C SER A 478 7.75 -34.11 -12.74
N THR A 479 8.86 -34.09 -12.00
CA THR A 479 10.02 -33.19 -12.12
C THR A 479 10.38 -32.85 -13.56
N PRO A 480 10.77 -31.60 -13.88
CA PRO A 480 11.33 -31.29 -15.19
C PRO A 480 12.72 -31.93 -15.29
N ARG A 481 12.85 -32.96 -16.13
CA ARG A 481 14.16 -33.47 -16.57
C ARG A 481 14.78 -32.44 -17.51
N SER A 482 15.96 -31.95 -17.13
CA SER A 482 16.84 -31.13 -17.94
C SER A 482 17.13 -31.79 -19.29
N ALA A 483 16.84 -31.09 -20.39
CA ALA A 483 17.33 -31.44 -21.70
C ALA A 483 18.54 -30.54 -22.02
N SER A 484 19.75 -31.09 -21.91
CA SER A 484 20.95 -30.53 -22.52
C SER A 484 21.37 -31.46 -23.66
N PRO A 485 21.67 -30.94 -24.87
CA PRO A 485 22.39 -31.71 -25.87
C PRO A 485 23.89 -31.51 -25.67
N SER A 486 24.56 -32.55 -25.21
CA SER A 486 26.02 -32.67 -25.17
C SER A 486 26.59 -32.84 -26.58
N ARG A 487 27.65 -32.08 -26.91
CA ARG A 487 28.68 -32.47 -27.87
C ARG A 487 30.06 -32.16 -27.27
N GLN A 488 30.85 -33.22 -27.12
CA GLN A 488 32.26 -33.21 -26.73
C GLN A 488 33.15 -32.84 -27.92
N SER A 489 34.21 -32.08 -27.66
CA SER A 489 35.55 -32.35 -28.19
C SER A 489 36.60 -31.57 -27.41
N ASP A 490 37.67 -32.29 -27.04
CA ASP A 490 38.81 -31.93 -26.22
C ASP A 490 39.69 -30.78 -26.76
N ALA A 491 40.33 -30.02 -25.85
CA ALA A 491 41.80 -29.91 -25.75
C ALA A 491 42.28 -28.81 -24.77
N THR A 492 43.12 -29.25 -23.81
CA THR A 492 44.33 -28.61 -23.22
C THR A 492 44.29 -27.24 -22.51
N SER A 493 44.53 -27.33 -21.18
CA SER A 493 45.40 -26.51 -20.30
C SER A 493 45.74 -25.06 -20.68
N ASP A 494 45.46 -24.10 -19.78
CA ASP A 494 46.52 -23.55 -18.93
C ASP A 494 46.04 -22.64 -17.78
N THR A 495 46.90 -22.60 -16.79
CA THR A 495 46.88 -22.00 -15.45
C THR A 495 46.70 -20.48 -15.40
N SER A 496 45.94 -19.97 -14.41
CA SER A 496 46.30 -18.89 -13.45
C SER A 496 45.12 -17.97 -13.08
N SER A 497 44.81 -17.97 -11.78
CA SER A 497 43.98 -16.98 -11.10
C SER A 497 44.72 -15.62 -11.04
N PRO A 498 43.99 -14.51 -10.91
CA PRO A 498 43.97 -13.88 -9.58
C PRO A 498 42.59 -13.34 -9.16
N SER A 499 42.37 -13.49 -7.86
CA SER A 499 41.31 -12.95 -7.02
C SER A 499 41.33 -11.42 -6.87
N GLN A 500 40.14 -10.79 -6.85
CA GLN A 500 39.65 -9.74 -5.91
C GLN A 500 38.49 -8.92 -6.56
N PRO A 501 37.70 -8.13 -5.81
CA PRO A 501 36.89 -8.45 -4.64
C PRO A 501 35.39 -8.21 -4.95
N ALA A 502 34.50 -8.96 -4.29
CA ALA A 502 33.06 -8.73 -4.42
C ALA A 502 32.65 -7.46 -3.66
N SER A 503 32.33 -6.39 -4.38
CA SER A 503 31.63 -5.22 -3.82
C SER A 503 30.17 -5.60 -3.58
N SER A 504 29.85 -5.83 -2.31
CA SER A 504 28.49 -5.97 -1.80
C SER A 504 27.81 -4.60 -1.74
N ASP A 505 27.10 -4.21 -2.80
CA ASP A 505 26.14 -3.10 -2.75
C ASP A 505 24.80 -3.61 -3.31
N GLY A 506 24.01 -4.21 -2.44
CA GLY A 506 22.59 -4.46 -2.69
C GLY A 506 21.79 -3.19 -2.37
N PRO A 507 20.78 -2.82 -3.19
CA PRO A 507 19.99 -1.62 -2.91
C PRO A 507 19.20 -1.80 -1.60
N ALA A 508 19.39 -0.84 -0.70
CA ALA A 508 18.90 -0.83 0.66
C ALA A 508 17.38 -1.05 0.79
N MET A 509 17.01 -2.00 1.65
CA MET A 509 15.66 -2.37 2.06
C MET A 509 14.91 -1.24 2.76
N LEU A 510 13.87 -0.65 2.14
CA LEU A 510 13.06 0.40 2.79
C LEU A 510 11.58 0.09 2.84
N ALA A 511 11.12 -0.40 3.99
CA ALA A 511 9.72 -0.65 4.32
C ALA A 511 8.91 0.66 4.35
N ASN A 512 8.14 0.92 3.28
CA ASN A 512 6.73 1.35 3.29
C ASN A 512 6.38 1.97 1.92
N GLY A 513 5.40 1.39 1.21
CA GLY A 513 4.92 1.85 -0.11
C GLY A 513 4.05 3.11 -0.07
N HIS A 514 4.48 4.14 0.65
CA HIS A 514 3.76 5.42 0.81
C HIS A 514 4.64 6.62 0.44
N TRP A 515 5.43 6.51 -0.62
CA TRP A 515 6.19 7.66 -1.16
C TRP A 515 5.31 8.61 -1.99
N ASP A 516 4.05 8.25 -2.25
CA ASP A 516 3.10 9.00 -3.09
C ASP A 516 2.41 10.17 -2.37
N LEU A 517 3.09 10.80 -1.42
CA LEU A 517 2.70 12.12 -0.94
C LEU A 517 3.63 13.13 -1.61
N HIS A 518 3.32 13.40 -2.87
CA HIS A 518 3.99 14.34 -3.77
C HIS A 518 5.51 14.11 -3.93
N VAL A 519 5.87 13.49 -5.05
CA VAL A 519 7.24 13.58 -5.56
C VAL A 519 7.52 15.05 -5.89
N ASP A 520 8.34 15.71 -5.09
CA ASP A 520 8.89 17.03 -5.43
C ASP A 520 9.70 16.90 -6.73
N ARG A 521 9.13 17.38 -7.84
CA ARG A 521 9.75 17.34 -9.17
C ARG A 521 11.14 17.99 -9.19
N ARG A 522 11.48 18.88 -8.24
CA ARG A 522 12.82 19.48 -8.12
C ARG A 522 13.86 18.50 -7.60
N MET A 523 13.47 17.56 -6.74
CA MET A 523 14.37 16.50 -6.27
C MET A 523 14.62 15.46 -7.35
N LEU A 524 13.60 15.14 -8.16
CA LEU A 524 13.73 14.24 -9.30
C LEU A 524 14.58 14.87 -10.41
N ALA A 525 14.38 16.16 -10.74
CA ALA A 525 15.21 16.88 -11.71
C ALA A 525 16.69 16.88 -11.29
N ARG A 526 17.00 17.11 -10.01
CA ARG A 526 18.38 17.03 -9.49
C ARG A 526 18.95 15.61 -9.53
N ALA A 527 18.15 14.58 -9.25
CA ALA A 527 18.58 13.19 -9.34
C ALA A 527 18.84 12.78 -10.81
N VAL A 528 18.02 13.27 -11.74
CA VAL A 528 18.19 13.08 -13.19
C VAL A 528 19.39 13.86 -13.72
N GLU A 529 19.65 15.07 -13.23
CA GLU A 529 20.87 15.83 -13.57
C GLU A 529 22.12 15.11 -13.05
N PHE A 530 22.07 14.57 -11.83
CA PHE A 530 23.16 13.80 -11.24
C PHE A 530 23.42 12.51 -12.04
N ALA A 531 22.37 11.74 -12.34
CA ALA A 531 22.46 10.53 -13.17
C ALA A 531 22.89 10.83 -14.61
N SER A 532 22.49 11.98 -15.18
CA SER A 532 22.89 12.42 -16.52
C SER A 532 24.33 12.96 -16.56
N ALA A 533 24.85 13.50 -15.45
CA ALA A 533 26.25 13.87 -15.30
C ALA A 533 27.14 12.63 -15.12
N GLU A 534 26.67 11.67 -14.32
CA GLU A 534 27.31 10.37 -14.12
C GLU A 534 27.34 9.56 -15.43
N ASN A 535 26.23 9.51 -16.18
CA ASN A 535 26.19 8.88 -17.51
C ASN A 535 27.09 9.58 -18.53
N ARG A 536 27.21 10.93 -18.51
CA ARG A 536 28.16 11.65 -19.38
C ARG A 536 29.62 11.33 -19.03
N TYR A 537 29.92 11.12 -17.75
CA TYR A 537 31.22 10.66 -17.29
C TYR A 537 31.53 9.23 -17.78
N TRP A 538 30.56 8.33 -17.73
CA TRP A 538 30.69 6.95 -18.21
C TRP A 538 30.74 6.80 -19.74
N VAL A 539 30.08 7.69 -20.49
CA VAL A 539 30.16 7.74 -21.96
C VAL A 539 31.49 8.36 -22.40
N GLY A 540 31.98 9.39 -21.69
CA GLY A 540 33.28 10.02 -21.95
C GLY A 540 34.49 9.15 -21.59
N SER A 541 34.33 8.20 -20.66
CA SER A 541 35.38 7.25 -20.29
C SER A 541 35.52 6.06 -21.24
N GLY A 542 34.68 5.97 -22.28
CA GLY A 542 34.82 4.99 -23.36
C GLY A 542 34.49 3.54 -22.96
N TRP A 543 33.90 3.30 -21.79
CA TRP A 543 33.71 1.95 -21.25
C TRP A 543 32.57 1.15 -21.91
N TRP A 544 31.69 1.81 -22.65
CA TRP A 544 30.47 1.22 -23.24
C TRP A 544 30.58 0.82 -24.72
N ALA A 545 31.73 1.00 -25.37
CA ALA A 545 31.94 0.46 -26.71
C ALA A 545 32.57 -0.93 -26.61
N GLY A 546 31.74 -1.96 -26.69
CA GLY A 546 32.17 -3.33 -26.99
C GLY A 546 33.16 -3.29 -28.16
N GLY A 547 34.32 -3.90 -27.93
CA GLY A 547 35.51 -3.73 -28.76
C GLY A 547 35.26 -3.99 -30.24
N LEU A 548 35.53 -2.95 -31.05
CA LEU A 548 36.13 -2.96 -32.38
C LEU A 548 36.50 -1.49 -32.66
N GLY A 549 37.67 -1.07 -32.19
CA GLY A 549 38.16 0.30 -32.42
C GLY A 549 38.56 0.52 -33.89
N PRO A 550 38.28 1.68 -34.50
CA PRO A 550 38.83 2.00 -35.82
C PRO A 550 40.33 2.27 -35.71
N ARG A 551 41.13 1.53 -36.50
CA ARG A 551 42.52 1.84 -36.81
C ARG A 551 42.61 3.26 -37.38
N ARG A 552 43.44 4.11 -36.77
CA ARG A 552 43.99 5.30 -37.42
C ARG A 552 44.99 4.86 -38.50
N SER A 553 44.82 5.35 -39.72
CA SER A 553 45.87 5.43 -40.72
C SER A 553 46.09 6.91 -41.03
N ASP A 554 47.32 7.36 -40.83
CA ASP A 554 47.83 8.67 -41.21
C ASP A 554 47.85 8.82 -42.74
N ALA A 555 47.23 9.90 -43.23
CA ALA A 555 47.58 10.72 -44.41
C ALA A 555 46.36 11.57 -44.82
#